data_AF-A0A6J8E727-F1
#
_entry.id   AF-A0A6J8E727-F1
#
_cell.length_a   1.000
_cell.length_b   1.000
_cell.length_c   1.000
_cell.angle_alpha   90.00
_cell.angle_beta   90.00
_cell.angle_gamma   90.00
#
_symmetry.space_group_name_H-M   'P 1'
#
loop_
_entity.id
_entity.type
_entity.pdbx_description
1 polymer ?
#
loop_
_entity_poly.entity_id
_entity_poly.type
_entity_poly.pdbx_seq_one_letter_code
_entity_poly.pdbx_strand_id
1 'polypeptide(L)'
;MGDFNCCLNRKLDRKHMPKRQDVGNHELKNFIEKNELTDIWRLRYPNKKQYTFSRGQSYSRIDYIFTSENIDCRLKNAKIVYFPFSDHDGVTISMNIIEPERGPGYWKMNDSVIKTDLFKNTFETFWKSWKLNINKFKDKKEFWDLTKTKIKDITITISKKLRFNENEVKNWEHKLENLLENDGTQQNLNEVEQLKNDIYKYYEQKAEAARIRSKINWYEKGEKSTNYFFRLEQKRGKEKLWSKIKAENGTYKNNINEILGEQLKYYEKLFTSGGCNREAGEKLLHNVNKTLSEAEKRLCDSEITKDEIFKAIKLMKRINHQGRWHNCRILSRVLVFDTE
;
A
#
# COMPACT_ATOMS: atom_id res chain seq x y z
N MET A 1 8.21 -28.41 1.60
CA MET A 1 9.46 -28.99 1.07
C MET A 1 9.39 -30.48 1.31
N GLY A 2 9.82 -31.30 0.36
CA GLY A 2 9.91 -32.75 0.57
C GLY A 2 10.12 -33.52 -0.72
N ASP A 3 10.22 -34.84 -0.56
CA ASP A 3 10.11 -35.82 -1.63
C ASP A 3 8.62 -36.13 -1.86
N PHE A 4 8.13 -35.84 -3.07
CA PHE A 4 6.74 -36.05 -3.44
C PHE A 4 6.53 -37.32 -4.26
N ASN A 5 7.60 -38.05 -4.59
CA ASN A 5 7.58 -39.27 -5.41
C ASN A 5 6.86 -39.14 -6.77
N CYS A 6 6.63 -37.92 -7.25
CA CYS A 6 5.94 -37.63 -8.51
C CYS A 6 6.58 -36.47 -9.28
N CYS A 7 6.46 -36.50 -10.60
CA CYS A 7 7.08 -35.52 -11.51
C CYS A 7 6.03 -34.52 -12.02
N LEU A 8 6.20 -33.22 -11.82
CA LEU A 8 5.28 -32.18 -12.30
C LEU A 8 5.24 -32.07 -13.83
N ASN A 9 6.41 -32.02 -14.47
CA ASN A 9 6.57 -31.97 -15.92
C ASN A 9 7.38 -33.16 -16.43
N ARG A 10 6.70 -34.22 -16.87
CA ARG A 10 7.36 -35.48 -17.31
C ARG A 10 8.38 -35.30 -18.44
N LYS A 11 8.27 -34.27 -19.29
CA LYS A 11 9.23 -34.02 -20.39
C LYS A 11 10.56 -33.42 -19.91
N LEU A 12 10.52 -32.65 -18.82
CA LEU A 12 11.68 -31.93 -18.28
C LEU A 12 12.21 -32.55 -16.98
N ASP A 13 11.33 -33.18 -16.21
CA ASP A 13 11.60 -33.74 -14.89
C ASP A 13 11.95 -35.23 -14.94
N ARG A 14 12.01 -35.83 -16.13
CA ARG A 14 12.52 -37.19 -16.32
C ARG A 14 13.45 -37.26 -17.52
N LYS A 15 14.51 -38.08 -17.40
CA LYS A 15 15.42 -38.36 -18.52
C LYS A 15 14.75 -39.18 -19.61
N HIS A 16 13.95 -40.17 -19.21
CA HIS A 16 13.22 -41.06 -20.10
C HIS A 16 11.70 -40.93 -19.87
N MET A 17 10.93 -40.87 -20.96
CA MET A 17 9.48 -40.80 -20.88
C MET A 17 8.90 -42.15 -20.42
N PRO A 18 8.16 -42.21 -19.30
CA PRO A 18 7.56 -43.47 -18.85
C PRO A 18 6.34 -43.84 -19.70
N LYS A 19 6.10 -45.14 -19.90
CA LYS A 19 4.87 -45.65 -20.54
C LYS A 19 3.62 -45.43 -19.68
N ARG A 20 3.74 -45.41 -18.35
CA ARG A 20 2.62 -45.24 -17.39
C ARG A 20 2.48 -43.79 -16.93
N GLN A 21 1.24 -43.33 -16.78
CA GLN A 21 0.94 -42.03 -16.17
C GLN A 21 1.32 -42.01 -14.69
N ASP A 22 1.74 -40.84 -14.23
CA ASP A 22 2.06 -40.58 -12.83
C ASP A 22 0.76 -40.15 -12.14
N VAL A 23 0.19 -41.05 -11.33
CA VAL A 23 -1.14 -40.86 -10.73
C VAL A 23 -1.14 -39.61 -9.86
N GLY A 24 -0.12 -39.43 -9.02
CA GLY A 24 0.00 -38.31 -8.08
C GLY A 24 0.25 -36.93 -8.71
N ASN A 25 0.48 -36.84 -10.03
CA ASN A 25 0.69 -35.57 -10.70
C ASN A 25 -0.53 -34.65 -10.62
N HIS A 26 -1.74 -35.23 -10.71
CA HIS A 26 -2.97 -34.46 -10.73
C HIS A 26 -3.26 -33.88 -9.34
N GLU A 27 -3.16 -34.70 -8.29
CA GLU A 27 -3.35 -34.28 -6.91
C GLU A 27 -2.30 -33.25 -6.49
N LEU A 28 -1.04 -33.42 -6.90
CA LEU A 28 0.00 -32.44 -6.59
C LEU A 28 -0.27 -31.09 -7.29
N LYS A 29 -0.72 -31.09 -8.55
CA LYS A 29 -1.11 -29.85 -9.24
C LYS A 29 -2.29 -29.18 -8.56
N ASN A 30 -3.32 -29.95 -8.21
CA ASN A 30 -4.48 -29.43 -7.49
C ASN A 30 -4.07 -28.85 -6.13
N PHE A 31 -3.15 -29.50 -5.42
CA PHE A 31 -2.59 -29.00 -4.17
C PHE A 31 -1.83 -27.67 -4.36
N ILE A 32 -1.01 -27.58 -5.40
CA ILE A 32 -0.25 -26.36 -5.73
C ILE A 32 -1.20 -25.20 -6.07
N GLU A 33 -2.19 -25.45 -6.94
CA GLU A 33 -3.17 -24.45 -7.37
C GLU A 33 -4.05 -23.98 -6.22
N LYS A 34 -4.60 -24.90 -5.42
CA LYS A 34 -5.48 -24.58 -4.29
C LYS A 34 -4.78 -23.73 -3.21
N ASN A 35 -3.47 -23.88 -3.07
CA ASN A 35 -2.67 -23.19 -2.06
C ASN A 35 -1.84 -22.02 -2.62
N GLU A 36 -2.04 -21.64 -3.89
CA GLU A 36 -1.29 -20.56 -4.55
C GLU A 36 0.25 -20.73 -4.41
N LEU A 37 0.72 -21.97 -4.61
CA LEU A 37 2.11 -22.34 -4.47
C LEU A 37 2.84 -22.28 -5.82
N THR A 38 4.16 -22.10 -5.76
CA THR A 38 5.02 -22.01 -6.94
C THR A 38 6.27 -22.86 -6.75
N ASP A 39 6.62 -23.65 -7.77
CA ASP A 39 7.91 -24.34 -7.89
C ASP A 39 9.00 -23.33 -8.25
N ILE A 40 9.72 -22.83 -7.23
CA ILE A 40 10.76 -21.81 -7.42
C ILE A 40 11.85 -22.29 -8.37
N TRP A 41 12.27 -23.54 -8.25
CA TRP A 41 13.39 -24.05 -9.03
C TRP A 41 13.01 -24.06 -10.52
N ARG A 42 11.82 -24.56 -10.86
CA ARG A 42 11.32 -24.52 -12.23
C ARG A 42 11.07 -23.10 -12.72
N LEU A 43 10.60 -22.19 -11.85
CA LEU A 43 10.43 -20.78 -12.18
C LEU A 43 11.76 -20.11 -12.58
N ARG A 44 12.86 -20.41 -11.88
CA ARG A 44 14.20 -19.87 -12.20
C ARG A 44 14.86 -20.56 -13.39
N TYR A 45 14.56 -21.84 -13.63
CA TYR A 45 15.12 -22.61 -14.74
C TYR A 45 14.03 -23.30 -15.58
N PRO A 46 13.26 -22.55 -16.40
CA PRO A 46 12.08 -23.07 -17.07
C PRO A 46 12.35 -24.31 -17.94
N ASN A 47 13.48 -24.32 -18.66
CA ASN A 47 13.82 -25.36 -19.65
C ASN A 47 14.96 -26.28 -19.22
N LYS A 48 15.59 -26.04 -18.06
CA LYS A 48 16.74 -26.84 -17.62
C LYS A 48 16.28 -28.24 -17.20
N LYS A 49 16.98 -29.27 -17.68
CA LYS A 49 16.82 -30.65 -17.21
C LYS A 49 17.88 -30.93 -16.15
N GLN A 50 17.43 -31.08 -14.91
CA GLN A 50 18.24 -31.48 -13.76
C GLN A 50 17.33 -32.28 -12.84
N TYR A 51 17.86 -33.35 -12.25
CA TYR A 51 17.10 -34.35 -11.53
C TYR A 51 17.49 -34.34 -10.07
N THR A 52 16.60 -34.78 -9.20
CA THR A 52 16.86 -34.89 -7.77
C THR A 52 16.98 -36.34 -7.33
N PHE A 53 16.51 -37.30 -8.12
CA PHE A 53 16.62 -38.72 -7.84
C PHE A 53 17.34 -39.42 -8.98
N SER A 54 18.25 -40.33 -8.64
CA SER A 54 18.93 -41.18 -9.61
C SER A 54 19.15 -42.60 -9.10
N ARG A 55 18.71 -43.59 -9.89
CA ARG A 55 18.95 -45.01 -9.63
C ARG A 55 19.17 -45.76 -10.93
N GLY A 56 20.39 -46.25 -11.14
CA GLY A 56 20.80 -46.85 -12.41
C GLY A 56 20.63 -45.86 -13.58
N GLN A 57 19.82 -46.23 -14.58
CA GLN A 57 19.50 -45.36 -15.73
C GLN A 57 18.23 -44.51 -15.55
N SER A 58 17.59 -44.59 -14.38
CA SER A 58 16.40 -43.81 -14.05
C SER A 58 16.80 -42.51 -13.37
N TYR A 59 16.34 -41.39 -13.92
CA TYR A 59 16.56 -40.06 -13.37
C TYR A 59 15.26 -39.28 -13.37
N SER A 60 14.90 -38.72 -12.21
CA SER A 60 13.69 -37.92 -12.05
C SER A 60 13.88 -36.75 -11.09
N ARG A 61 13.10 -35.68 -11.28
CA ARG A 61 12.95 -34.61 -10.29
C ARG A 61 11.65 -34.85 -9.53
N ILE A 62 11.78 -35.24 -8.26
CA ILE A 62 10.67 -35.61 -7.38
C ILE A 62 10.71 -34.88 -6.03
N ASP A 63 11.82 -34.18 -5.76
CA ASP A 63 12.00 -33.35 -4.57
C ASP A 63 11.71 -31.89 -4.90
N TYR A 64 10.86 -31.24 -4.09
CA TYR A 64 10.40 -29.89 -4.37
C TYR A 64 10.43 -28.99 -3.12
N ILE A 65 10.75 -27.72 -3.37
CA ILE A 65 10.51 -26.61 -2.45
C ILE A 65 9.50 -25.68 -3.12
N PHE A 66 8.25 -25.76 -2.66
CA PHE A 66 7.20 -24.84 -3.06
C PHE A 66 7.16 -23.63 -2.13
N THR A 67 6.91 -22.45 -2.69
CA THR A 67 6.65 -21.23 -1.92
C THR A 67 5.46 -20.47 -2.46
N SER A 68 4.87 -19.60 -1.64
CA SER A 68 3.96 -18.58 -2.17
C SER A 68 4.72 -17.56 -3.02
N GLU A 69 4.04 -16.91 -3.96
CA GLU A 69 4.64 -15.83 -4.77
C GLU A 69 5.21 -14.69 -3.91
N ASN A 70 4.65 -14.48 -2.72
CA ASN A 70 5.03 -13.40 -1.81
C ASN A 70 6.45 -13.50 -1.27
N ILE A 71 7.02 -14.70 -1.23
CA ILE A 71 8.38 -14.93 -0.73
C ILE A 71 9.41 -14.90 -1.87
N ASP A 72 8.95 -14.90 -3.13
CA ASP A 72 9.81 -14.96 -4.30
C ASP A 72 10.83 -13.81 -4.37
N CYS A 73 10.40 -12.61 -3.95
CA CYS A 73 11.25 -11.43 -3.86
C CYS A 73 12.40 -11.56 -2.85
N ARG A 74 12.26 -12.44 -1.86
CA ARG A 74 13.28 -12.68 -0.85
C ARG A 74 14.26 -13.78 -1.27
N LEU A 75 13.92 -14.58 -2.28
CA LEU A 75 14.76 -15.69 -2.73
C LEU A 75 15.92 -15.19 -3.59
N LYS A 76 17.14 -15.41 -3.11
CA LYS A 76 18.37 -15.13 -3.85
C LYS A 76 18.65 -16.22 -4.88
N ASN A 77 18.58 -17.50 -4.46
CA ASN A 77 18.91 -18.65 -5.31
C ASN A 77 18.00 -19.84 -4.99
N ALA A 78 17.84 -20.70 -5.99
CA ALA A 78 17.34 -22.08 -5.86
C ALA A 78 18.29 -23.00 -6.63
N LYS A 79 18.74 -24.10 -6.02
CA LYS A 79 19.71 -25.03 -6.63
C LYS A 79 19.36 -26.47 -6.30
N ILE A 80 19.68 -27.37 -7.23
CA ILE A 80 19.79 -28.81 -6.95
C ILE A 80 21.28 -29.08 -6.80
N VAL A 81 21.66 -29.71 -5.68
CA VAL A 81 23.03 -29.92 -5.24
C VAL A 81 23.27 -31.42 -5.13
N TYR A 82 24.32 -31.91 -5.80
CA TYR A 82 24.69 -33.31 -5.75
C TYR A 82 24.95 -33.77 -4.31
N PHE A 83 24.37 -34.90 -3.93
CA PHE A 83 24.58 -35.48 -2.60
C PHE A 83 25.07 -36.93 -2.71
N PRO A 84 26.35 -37.22 -2.40
CA PRO A 84 26.97 -38.51 -2.70
C PRO A 84 26.50 -39.68 -1.81
N PHE A 85 25.82 -39.39 -0.69
CA PHE A 85 25.42 -40.41 0.29
C PHE A 85 23.95 -40.83 0.17
N SER A 86 23.25 -40.41 -0.88
CA SER A 86 21.88 -40.81 -1.16
C SER A 86 21.68 -40.97 -2.68
N ASP A 87 20.66 -41.71 -3.07
CA ASP A 87 20.09 -41.67 -4.41
C ASP A 87 19.30 -40.39 -4.69
N HIS A 88 19.15 -39.50 -3.69
CA HIS A 88 18.61 -38.16 -3.81
C HIS A 88 19.67 -37.06 -3.68
N ASP A 89 19.65 -36.12 -4.63
CA ASP A 89 20.30 -34.81 -4.59
C ASP A 89 19.45 -33.80 -3.79
N GLY A 90 20.13 -32.91 -3.07
CA GLY A 90 19.46 -31.91 -2.24
C GLY A 90 18.89 -30.74 -3.05
N VAL A 91 17.66 -30.32 -2.74
CA VAL A 91 17.10 -29.05 -3.22
C VAL A 91 17.34 -27.98 -2.16
N THR A 92 17.97 -26.87 -2.56
CA THR A 92 18.32 -25.78 -1.65
C THR A 92 17.75 -24.46 -2.14
N ILE A 93 17.29 -23.63 -1.22
CA ILE A 93 16.96 -22.23 -1.46
C ILE A 93 17.74 -21.34 -0.49
N SER A 94 18.16 -20.17 -0.95
CA SER A 94 18.75 -19.15 -0.09
C SER A 94 17.87 -17.91 -0.14
N MET A 95 17.43 -17.41 1.01
CA MET A 95 16.55 -16.25 1.09
C MET A 95 17.10 -15.15 1.99
N ASN A 96 16.74 -13.91 1.68
CA ASN A 96 16.93 -12.78 2.59
C ASN A 96 15.80 -12.76 3.61
N ILE A 97 16.12 -12.99 4.87
CA ILE A 97 15.17 -12.90 5.99
C ILE A 97 15.04 -11.48 6.54
N ILE A 98 15.96 -10.58 6.16
CA ILE A 98 15.93 -9.18 6.58
C ILE A 98 14.79 -8.50 5.83
N GLU A 99 13.79 -8.04 6.57
CA GLU A 99 12.74 -7.22 6.00
C GLU A 99 13.35 -5.85 5.62
N PRO A 100 13.09 -5.34 4.41
CA PRO A 100 13.55 -4.01 4.06
C PRO A 100 12.91 -3.00 5.02
N GLU A 101 13.73 -2.15 5.62
CA GLU A 101 13.25 -1.10 6.52
C GLU A 101 12.23 -0.23 5.80
N ARG A 102 11.02 -0.22 6.33
CA ARG A 102 9.99 0.69 5.86
C ARG A 102 10.25 2.03 6.51
N GLY A 103 10.54 3.04 5.68
CA GLY A 103 10.49 4.42 6.11
C GLY A 103 9.08 4.79 6.63
N PRO A 104 8.92 5.96 7.26
CA PRO A 104 7.65 6.41 7.86
C PRO A 104 6.50 6.55 6.84
N GLY A 105 6.81 6.49 5.54
CA GLY A 105 5.85 6.59 4.46
C GLY A 105 5.34 8.02 4.26
N TYR A 106 4.34 8.17 3.38
CA TYR A 106 3.68 9.45 3.16
C TYR A 106 2.64 9.69 4.26
N TRP A 107 2.74 10.84 4.94
CA TRP A 107 1.74 11.26 5.92
C TRP A 107 0.42 11.61 5.24
N LYS A 108 -0.65 10.94 5.67
CA LYS A 108 -2.02 11.21 5.25
C LYS A 108 -2.79 11.82 6.39
N MET A 109 -3.43 12.94 6.12
CA MET A 109 -4.31 13.60 7.07
C MET A 109 -5.53 12.72 7.38
N ASN A 110 -5.84 12.55 8.67
CA ASN A 110 -6.95 11.73 9.11
C ASN A 110 -8.26 12.53 9.06
N ASP A 111 -9.16 12.17 8.14
CA ASP A 111 -10.45 12.84 7.94
C ASP A 111 -11.38 12.77 9.16
N SER A 112 -11.29 11.72 9.98
CA SER A 112 -12.10 11.64 11.20
C SER A 112 -11.70 12.70 12.22
N VAL A 113 -10.40 13.01 12.31
CA VAL A 113 -9.86 14.01 13.25
C VAL A 113 -10.32 15.41 12.88
N ILE A 114 -10.34 15.73 11.58
CA ILE A 114 -10.72 17.08 11.09
C ILE A 114 -12.19 17.40 11.39
N LYS A 115 -13.04 16.37 11.44
CA LYS A 115 -14.47 16.52 11.73
C LYS A 115 -14.75 16.82 13.20
N THR A 116 -13.79 16.60 14.09
CA THR A 116 -13.95 16.85 15.53
C THR A 116 -13.94 18.35 15.83
N ASP A 117 -14.74 18.76 16.80
CA ASP A 117 -14.81 20.17 17.20
C ASP A 117 -13.50 20.64 17.84
N LEU A 118 -12.78 19.74 18.51
CA LEU A 118 -11.42 20.00 18.99
C LEU A 118 -10.49 20.44 17.85
N PHE A 119 -10.52 19.75 16.71
CA PHE A 119 -9.73 20.14 15.54
C PHE A 119 -10.20 21.47 14.97
N LYS A 120 -11.51 21.64 14.72
CA LYS A 120 -12.06 22.87 14.15
C LYS A 120 -11.69 24.09 14.99
N ASN A 121 -11.94 24.05 16.30
CA ASN A 121 -11.68 25.17 17.21
C ASN A 121 -10.18 25.49 17.28
N THR A 122 -9.32 24.47 17.36
CA THR A 122 -7.86 24.65 17.37
C THR A 122 -7.37 25.24 16.05
N PHE A 123 -7.88 24.73 14.94
CA PHE A 123 -7.53 25.19 13.61
C PHE A 123 -7.96 26.63 13.39
N GLU A 124 -9.20 27.00 13.74
CA GLU A 124 -9.72 28.36 13.59
C GLU A 124 -8.87 29.36 14.37
N THR A 125 -8.53 29.03 15.63
CA THR A 125 -7.67 29.87 16.46
C THR A 125 -6.28 30.04 15.85
N PHE A 126 -5.69 28.94 15.36
CA PHE A 126 -4.43 28.96 14.64
C PHE A 126 -4.51 29.81 13.37
N TRP A 127 -5.54 29.62 12.55
CA TRP A 127 -5.67 30.26 11.25
C TRP A 127 -5.89 31.77 11.38
N LYS A 128 -6.75 32.20 12.31
CA LYS A 128 -7.03 33.62 12.60
C LYS A 128 -5.75 34.41 12.88
N SER A 129 -4.82 33.83 13.64
CA SER A 129 -3.53 34.48 13.95
C SER A 129 -2.46 34.27 12.87
N TRP A 130 -2.39 33.08 12.29
CA TRP A 130 -1.35 32.72 11.32
C TRP A 130 -1.48 33.47 10.00
N LYS A 131 -2.71 33.63 9.47
CA LYS A 131 -2.98 34.27 8.18
C LYS A 131 -2.45 35.71 8.08
N LEU A 132 -2.40 36.42 9.21
CA LEU A 132 -1.89 37.79 9.30
C LEU A 132 -0.41 37.91 8.93
N ASN A 133 0.33 36.79 8.93
CA ASN A 133 1.75 36.78 8.58
C ASN A 133 1.99 36.63 7.08
N ILE A 134 0.97 36.46 6.24
CA ILE A 134 1.13 36.20 4.80
C ILE A 134 1.97 37.26 4.09
N ASN A 135 1.87 38.53 4.50
CA ASN A 135 2.61 39.65 3.91
C ASN A 135 4.04 39.78 4.42
N LYS A 136 4.42 39.01 5.45
CA LYS A 136 5.79 38.95 5.96
C LYS A 136 6.68 38.00 5.14
N PHE A 137 6.08 37.12 4.32
CA PHE A 137 6.80 36.21 3.45
C PHE A 137 7.04 36.84 2.08
N LYS A 138 8.30 36.78 1.62
CA LYS A 138 8.69 37.23 0.28
C LYS A 138 8.09 36.33 -0.80
N ASP A 139 8.09 35.02 -0.57
CA ASP A 139 7.42 34.04 -1.44
C ASP A 139 6.17 33.49 -0.76
N LYS A 140 5.02 33.65 -1.42
CA LYS A 140 3.75 33.10 -0.93
C LYS A 140 3.74 31.57 -0.92
N LYS A 141 4.56 30.91 -1.76
CA LYS A 141 4.71 29.44 -1.75
C LYS A 141 5.31 28.97 -0.44
N GLU A 142 6.33 29.66 0.06
CA GLU A 142 6.97 29.36 1.35
C GLU A 142 5.97 29.46 2.50
N PHE A 143 5.16 30.53 2.52
CA PHE A 143 4.06 30.67 3.49
C PHE A 143 3.13 29.46 3.46
N TRP A 144 2.71 29.02 2.27
CA TRP A 144 1.83 27.87 2.12
C TRP A 144 2.49 26.53 2.49
N ASP A 145 3.77 26.35 2.23
CA ASP A 145 4.54 25.16 2.62
C ASP A 145 4.67 25.04 4.15
N LEU A 146 4.94 26.16 4.82
CA LEU A 146 4.95 26.23 6.29
C LEU A 146 3.55 26.04 6.88
N THR A 147 2.53 26.64 6.26
CA THR A 147 1.12 26.47 6.65
C THR A 147 0.74 24.99 6.62
N LYS A 148 1.05 24.28 5.53
CA LYS A 148 0.84 22.83 5.39
C LYS A 148 1.50 22.04 6.51
N THR A 149 2.71 22.42 6.89
CA THR A 149 3.48 21.76 7.95
C THR A 149 2.83 21.98 9.33
N LYS A 150 2.46 23.22 9.66
CA LYS A 150 1.77 23.52 10.93
C LYS A 150 0.43 22.79 11.06
N ILE A 151 -0.31 22.69 9.96
CA ILE A 151 -1.62 22.00 9.96
C ILE A 151 -1.44 20.50 10.14
N LYS A 152 -0.37 19.93 9.55
CA LYS A 152 0.05 18.56 9.83
C LYS A 152 0.36 18.37 11.33
N ASP A 153 1.10 19.28 11.96
CA ASP A 153 1.46 19.18 13.37
C ASP A 153 0.26 19.28 14.32
N ILE A 154 -0.67 20.20 14.02
CA ILE A 154 -1.96 20.31 14.73
C ILE A 154 -2.73 18.99 14.62
N THR A 155 -2.84 18.47 13.40
CA THR A 155 -3.55 17.21 13.15
C THR A 155 -2.92 16.06 13.92
N ILE A 156 -1.59 15.93 13.91
CA ILE A 156 -0.87 14.87 14.63
C ILE A 156 -1.08 15.01 16.14
N THR A 157 -0.98 16.22 16.67
CA THR A 157 -1.17 16.51 18.10
C THR A 157 -2.57 16.11 18.56
N ILE A 158 -3.60 16.52 17.81
CA ILE A 158 -4.98 16.19 18.13
C ILE A 158 -5.25 14.71 17.92
N SER A 159 -4.69 14.09 16.87
CA SER A 159 -4.80 12.64 16.65
C SER A 159 -4.25 11.85 17.83
N LYS A 160 -3.14 12.29 18.44
CA LYS A 160 -2.57 11.66 19.63
C LYS A 160 -3.49 11.81 20.85
N LYS A 161 -4.12 12.97 21.03
CA LYS A 161 -5.08 13.22 22.12
C LYS A 161 -6.37 12.40 21.98
N LEU A 162 -6.84 12.22 20.75
CA LEU A 162 -8.05 11.45 20.43
C LEU A 162 -7.81 9.94 20.32
N ARG A 163 -6.56 9.49 20.36
CA ARG A 163 -6.23 8.08 20.23
C ARG A 163 -6.64 7.37 21.51
N PHE A 164 -7.56 6.40 21.40
CA PHE A 164 -7.79 5.44 22.47
C PHE A 164 -6.47 4.76 22.84
N ASN A 165 -6.13 4.80 24.12
CA ASN A 165 -4.95 4.10 24.60
C ASN A 165 -5.24 2.60 24.56
N GLU A 166 -4.47 1.84 23.79
CA GLU A 166 -4.61 0.38 23.71
C GLU A 166 -4.51 -0.29 25.08
N ASN A 167 -3.75 0.30 26.00
CA ASN A 167 -3.68 -0.16 27.38
C ASN A 167 -4.97 0.14 28.16
N GLU A 168 -5.64 1.27 27.91
CA GLU A 168 -6.93 1.57 28.55
C GLU A 168 -8.01 0.60 28.06
N VAL A 169 -8.05 0.30 26.77
CA VAL A 169 -9.02 -0.67 26.23
C VAL A 169 -8.78 -2.05 26.84
N LYS A 170 -7.53 -2.51 26.95
CA LYS A 170 -7.20 -3.76 27.63
C LYS A 170 -7.62 -3.75 29.11
N ASN A 171 -7.45 -2.61 29.78
CA ASN A 171 -7.91 -2.47 31.16
C ASN A 171 -9.44 -2.51 31.25
N TRP A 172 -10.17 -1.94 30.28
CA TRP A 172 -11.63 -2.05 30.19
C TRP A 172 -12.08 -3.48 29.92
N GLU A 173 -11.41 -4.21 29.03
CA GLU A 173 -11.67 -5.63 28.75
C GLU A 173 -11.48 -6.47 30.01
N HIS A 174 -10.34 -6.31 30.69
CA HIS A 174 -10.05 -7.03 31.92
C HIS A 174 -11.02 -6.67 33.05
N LYS A 175 -11.39 -5.39 33.17
CA LYS A 175 -12.40 -4.93 34.14
C LYS A 175 -13.77 -5.55 33.84
N LEU A 176 -14.14 -5.63 32.56
CA LEU A 176 -15.39 -6.24 32.14
C LEU A 176 -15.40 -7.74 32.43
N GLU A 177 -14.30 -8.46 32.16
CA GLU A 177 -14.14 -9.88 32.53
C GLU A 177 -14.34 -10.09 34.04
N ASN A 178 -13.61 -9.32 34.86
CA ASN A 178 -13.73 -9.39 36.32
C ASN A 178 -15.15 -9.07 36.82
N LEU A 179 -15.84 -8.11 36.21
CA LEU A 179 -17.22 -7.76 36.57
C LEU A 179 -18.21 -8.87 36.19
N LEU A 180 -17.96 -9.60 35.10
CA LEU A 180 -18.82 -10.70 34.64
C LEU A 180 -18.57 -12.01 35.42
N GLU A 181 -17.35 -12.23 35.93
CA GLU A 181 -17.00 -13.41 36.74
C GLU A 181 -17.49 -13.31 38.19
N ASN A 182 -17.63 -12.10 38.73
CA ASN A 182 -18.16 -11.87 40.07
C ASN A 182 -19.69 -11.80 40.05
N ASP A 183 -20.33 -12.96 40.22
CA ASP A 183 -21.78 -13.11 40.28
C ASP A 183 -22.38 -12.52 41.58
N GLY A 184 -23.34 -11.59 41.45
CA GLY A 184 -24.31 -11.14 42.47
C GLY A 184 -23.75 -10.49 43.73
N THR A 185 -23.86 -9.17 43.94
CA THR A 185 -25.09 -8.58 44.53
C THR A 185 -25.17 -7.06 44.37
N GLN A 186 -24.19 -6.44 43.70
CA GLN A 186 -24.16 -5.00 43.43
C GLN A 186 -23.52 -4.70 42.07
N GLN A 187 -23.79 -5.52 41.04
CA GLN A 187 -23.32 -5.20 39.69
C GLN A 187 -23.92 -3.87 39.26
N ASN A 188 -23.05 -2.89 39.02
CA ASN A 188 -23.44 -1.64 38.41
C ASN A 188 -23.71 -1.94 36.92
N LEU A 189 -24.92 -2.43 36.61
CA LEU A 189 -25.32 -2.84 35.25
C LEU A 189 -25.03 -1.74 34.22
N ASN A 190 -25.17 -0.49 34.64
CA ASN A 190 -24.82 0.68 33.85
C ASN A 190 -23.32 0.73 33.50
N GLU A 191 -22.43 0.37 34.42
CA GLU A 191 -20.99 0.35 34.18
C GLU A 191 -20.61 -0.80 33.23
N VAL A 192 -21.22 -1.96 33.37
CA VAL A 192 -21.03 -3.10 32.46
C VAL A 192 -21.47 -2.73 31.04
N GLU A 193 -22.64 -2.10 30.91
CA GLU A 193 -23.16 -1.65 29.62
C GLU A 193 -22.29 -0.54 29.00
N GLN A 194 -21.83 0.42 29.81
CA GLN A 194 -20.89 1.45 29.37
C GLN A 194 -19.58 0.85 28.86
N LEU A 195 -18.94 -0.05 29.62
CA LEU A 195 -17.70 -0.70 29.21
C LEU A 195 -17.87 -1.50 27.91
N LYS A 196 -18.98 -2.25 27.77
CA LYS A 196 -19.31 -2.97 26.54
C LYS A 196 -19.42 -2.01 25.34
N ASN A 197 -20.12 -0.88 25.53
CA ASN A 197 -20.30 0.12 24.47
C ASN A 197 -18.97 0.79 24.08
N ASP A 198 -18.12 1.12 25.06
CA ASP A 198 -16.81 1.74 24.80
C ASP A 198 -15.85 0.79 24.07
N ILE A 199 -15.80 -0.48 24.50
CA ILE A 199 -15.03 -1.54 23.84
C ILE A 199 -15.54 -1.75 22.41
N TYR A 200 -16.87 -1.87 22.23
CA TYR A 200 -17.48 -2.03 20.92
C TYR A 200 -17.11 -0.87 19.99
N LYS A 201 -17.26 0.37 20.46
CA LYS A 201 -16.95 1.59 19.70
C LYS A 201 -15.49 1.64 19.28
N TYR A 202 -14.57 1.21 20.14
CA TYR A 202 -13.15 1.10 19.80
C TYR A 202 -12.90 0.09 18.67
N TYR A 203 -13.44 -1.12 18.78
CA TYR A 203 -13.25 -2.16 17.76
C TYR A 203 -13.92 -1.83 16.43
N GLU A 204 -15.09 -1.18 16.48
CA GLU A 204 -15.78 -0.65 15.30
C GLU A 204 -14.92 0.37 14.56
N GLN A 205 -14.33 1.34 15.27
CA GLN A 205 -13.40 2.31 14.68
C GLN A 205 -12.15 1.64 14.10
N LYS A 206 -11.59 0.64 14.79
CA LYS A 206 -10.42 -0.11 14.33
C LYS A 206 -10.71 -0.89 13.06
N ALA A 207 -11.89 -1.53 13.00
CA ALA A 207 -12.37 -2.23 11.82
C ALA A 207 -12.61 -1.29 10.64
N GLU A 208 -13.28 -0.16 10.86
CA GLU A 208 -13.53 0.85 9.84
C GLU A 208 -12.21 1.38 9.25
N ALA A 209 -11.22 1.63 10.10
CA ALA A 209 -9.91 2.06 9.65
C ALA A 209 -9.20 0.99 8.80
N ALA A 210 -9.29 -0.29 9.18
CA ALA A 210 -8.78 -1.41 8.38
C ALA A 210 -9.52 -1.53 7.03
N ARG A 211 -10.84 -1.33 7.02
CA ARG A 211 -11.69 -1.32 5.82
C ARG A 211 -11.29 -0.23 4.83
N ILE A 212 -11.08 1.00 5.32
CA ILE A 212 -10.61 2.11 4.47
C ILE A 212 -9.25 1.77 3.84
N ARG A 213 -8.32 1.17 4.61
CA ARG A 213 -6.99 0.82 4.13
C ARG A 213 -6.98 -0.39 3.19
N SER A 214 -7.95 -1.30 3.33
CA SER A 214 -8.14 -2.43 2.42
C SER A 214 -8.73 -2.03 1.07
N LYS A 215 -9.41 -0.87 0.96
CA LYS A 215 -10.08 -0.34 -0.27
C LYS A 215 -10.96 -1.36 -1.00
N ILE A 216 -11.78 -2.11 -0.27
CA ILE A 216 -12.80 -3.01 -0.83
C ILE A 216 -14.12 -2.25 -0.98
N ASN A 217 -14.84 -2.48 -2.08
CA ASN A 217 -16.21 -1.99 -2.25
C ASN A 217 -17.18 -2.88 -1.47
N TRP A 218 -18.06 -2.27 -0.67
CA TRP A 218 -19.02 -2.93 0.22
C TRP A 218 -19.88 -4.01 -0.44
N TYR A 219 -20.14 -3.87 -1.74
CA TYR A 219 -21.03 -4.74 -2.49
C TYR A 219 -20.57 -6.21 -2.55
N GLU A 220 -19.27 -6.51 -2.36
CA GLU A 220 -18.81 -7.88 -2.59
C GLU A 220 -19.19 -8.88 -1.49
N LYS A 221 -19.27 -8.51 -0.19
CA LYS A 221 -19.61 -9.47 0.89
C LYS A 221 -20.12 -8.76 2.15
N GLY A 222 -21.43 -8.58 2.25
CA GLY A 222 -22.11 -7.93 3.38
C GLY A 222 -21.58 -8.33 4.77
N GLU A 223 -21.43 -7.29 5.60
CA GLU A 223 -21.36 -7.28 7.07
C GLU A 223 -20.54 -8.38 7.77
N LYS A 224 -19.27 -8.06 8.05
CA LYS A 224 -18.59 -8.18 9.35
C LYS A 224 -17.09 -7.98 9.16
N SER A 225 -16.42 -7.43 10.17
CA SER A 225 -14.95 -7.28 10.26
C SER A 225 -14.26 -8.65 10.35
N THR A 226 -14.28 -9.41 9.27
CA THR A 226 -13.75 -10.77 9.20
C THR A 226 -12.22 -10.77 9.11
N ASN A 227 -11.60 -11.86 9.55
CA ASN A 227 -10.16 -12.17 9.34
C ASN A 227 -9.71 -11.95 7.88
N TYR A 228 -10.62 -12.04 6.92
CA TYR A 228 -10.39 -11.73 5.52
C TYR A 228 -9.94 -10.29 5.29
N PHE A 229 -10.60 -9.29 5.89
CA PHE A 229 -10.25 -7.87 5.70
C PHE A 229 -8.85 -7.56 6.24
N PHE A 230 -8.52 -8.08 7.43
CA PHE A 230 -7.18 -7.93 8.01
C PHE A 230 -6.11 -8.62 7.16
N ARG A 231 -6.39 -9.84 6.66
CA ARG A 231 -5.47 -10.53 5.73
C ARG A 231 -5.28 -9.76 4.43
N LEU A 232 -6.33 -9.16 3.88
CA LEU A 232 -6.21 -8.37 2.65
C LEU A 232 -5.46 -7.06 2.87
N GLU A 233 -5.70 -6.37 3.99
CA GLU A 233 -4.92 -5.19 4.40
C GLU A 233 -3.43 -5.54 4.48
N GLN A 234 -3.10 -6.66 5.14
CA GLN A 234 -1.73 -7.16 5.23
C GLN A 234 -1.15 -7.50 3.85
N LYS A 235 -1.90 -8.21 2.99
CA LYS A 235 -1.50 -8.56 1.61
C LYS A 235 -1.21 -7.30 0.80
N ARG A 236 -2.12 -6.33 0.76
CA ARG A 236 -1.93 -5.05 0.06
C ARG A 236 -0.80 -4.22 0.65
N GLY A 237 -0.63 -4.28 1.97
CA GLY A 237 0.50 -3.67 2.66
C GLY A 237 1.83 -4.23 2.15
N LYS A 238 1.89 -5.52 1.83
CA LYS A 238 3.06 -6.19 1.24
C LYS A 238 3.20 -5.92 -0.27
N GLU A 239 2.11 -5.96 -1.04
CA GLU A 239 2.11 -5.67 -2.49
C GLU A 239 2.53 -4.24 -2.83
N LYS A 240 2.32 -3.27 -1.93
CA LYS A 240 2.81 -1.89 -2.12
C LYS A 240 4.34 -1.78 -2.08
N LEU A 241 5.04 -2.78 -1.58
CA LEU A 241 6.49 -2.77 -1.52
C LEU A 241 7.06 -3.14 -2.88
N TRP A 242 7.79 -2.21 -3.48
CA TRP A 242 8.55 -2.50 -4.70
C TRP A 242 9.71 -3.41 -4.34
N SER A 243 9.59 -4.67 -4.72
CA SER A 243 10.62 -5.69 -4.48
C SER A 243 11.70 -5.73 -5.55
N LYS A 244 11.37 -5.25 -6.75
CA LYS A 244 12.28 -5.13 -7.89
C LYS A 244 11.83 -4.06 -8.86
N ILE A 245 12.78 -3.46 -9.57
CA ILE A 245 12.53 -2.56 -10.70
C ILE A 245 13.41 -2.97 -11.88
N LYS A 246 12.90 -2.82 -13.10
CA LYS A 246 13.69 -3.03 -14.32
C LYS A 246 14.31 -1.69 -14.73
N ALA A 247 15.64 -1.65 -14.80
CA ALA A 247 16.39 -0.49 -15.27
C ALA A 247 16.31 -0.36 -16.80
N GLU A 248 16.69 0.81 -17.33
CA GLU A 248 16.66 1.11 -18.77
C GLU A 248 17.54 0.16 -19.59
N ASN A 249 18.64 -0.32 -19.01
CA ASN A 249 19.53 -1.33 -19.61
C ASN A 249 18.97 -2.77 -19.57
N GLY A 250 17.73 -2.97 -19.11
CA GLY A 250 17.07 -4.27 -19.04
C GLY A 250 17.39 -5.10 -17.80
N THR A 251 18.32 -4.67 -16.94
CA THR A 251 18.68 -5.39 -15.70
C THR A 251 17.64 -5.16 -14.60
N TYR A 252 17.47 -6.16 -13.73
CA TYR A 252 16.59 -6.03 -12.56
C TYR A 252 17.39 -5.63 -11.33
N LYS A 253 16.90 -4.62 -10.61
CA LYS A 253 17.43 -4.15 -9.32
C LYS A 253 16.49 -4.56 -8.21
N ASN A 254 17.03 -5.17 -7.16
CA ASN A 254 16.23 -5.76 -6.07
C ASN A 254 16.55 -5.13 -4.69
N ASN A 255 17.59 -4.29 -4.61
CA ASN A 255 17.95 -3.56 -3.39
C ASN A 255 17.15 -2.24 -3.30
N ILE A 256 16.69 -1.86 -2.10
CA ILE A 256 15.88 -0.65 -1.90
C ILE A 256 16.59 0.64 -2.37
N ASN A 257 17.89 0.77 -2.12
CA ASN A 257 18.67 1.95 -2.53
C ASN A 257 18.84 2.00 -4.04
N GLU A 258 19.05 0.84 -4.68
CA GLU A 258 19.09 0.76 -6.14
C GLU A 258 17.71 1.09 -6.75
N ILE A 259 16.63 0.59 -6.17
CA ILE A 259 15.26 0.88 -6.60
C ILE A 259 14.96 2.37 -6.50
N LEU A 260 15.31 3.00 -5.36
CA LEU A 260 15.16 4.45 -5.16
C LEU A 260 16.02 5.25 -6.14
N GLY A 261 17.25 4.82 -6.40
CA GLY A 261 18.13 5.45 -7.38
C GLY A 261 17.56 5.42 -8.79
N GLU A 262 17.01 4.28 -9.23
CA GLU A 262 16.36 4.18 -10.54
C GLU A 262 15.07 5.03 -10.63
N GLN A 263 14.30 5.12 -9.54
CA GLN A 263 13.15 6.02 -9.48
C GLN A 263 13.56 7.49 -9.60
N LEU A 264 14.61 7.91 -8.89
CA LEU A 264 15.13 9.28 -8.94
C LEU A 264 15.57 9.62 -10.36
N LYS A 265 16.41 8.79 -10.98
CA LYS A 265 16.87 8.98 -12.38
C LYS A 265 15.70 9.15 -13.35
N TYR A 266 14.68 8.32 -13.23
CA TYR A 266 13.50 8.39 -14.09
C TYR A 266 12.76 9.73 -13.93
N TYR A 267 12.46 10.13 -12.70
CA TYR A 267 11.71 11.37 -12.45
C TYR A 267 12.55 12.63 -12.71
N GLU A 268 13.85 12.60 -12.45
CA GLU A 268 14.77 13.66 -12.86
C GLU A 268 14.72 13.85 -14.37
N LYS A 269 14.85 12.78 -15.16
CA LYS A 269 14.72 12.83 -16.62
C LYS A 269 13.34 13.36 -17.05
N LEU A 270 12.26 12.90 -16.42
CA LEU A 270 10.88 13.28 -16.76
C LEU A 270 10.60 14.77 -16.48
N PHE A 271 11.11 15.30 -15.37
CA PHE A 271 10.88 16.69 -14.96
C PHE A 271 11.99 17.64 -15.42
N THR A 272 13.06 17.14 -16.05
CA THR A 272 14.04 17.98 -16.72
C THR A 272 13.37 18.66 -17.90
N SER A 273 13.37 19.99 -17.92
CA SER A 273 12.77 20.77 -18.99
C SER A 273 13.52 20.53 -20.31
N GLY A 274 12.86 19.92 -21.29
CA GLY A 274 13.41 19.70 -22.64
C GLY A 274 13.45 20.96 -23.53
N GLY A 275 13.23 22.15 -22.96
CA GLY A 275 12.97 23.37 -23.72
C GLY A 275 11.60 23.34 -24.42
N CYS A 276 11.22 24.45 -25.05
CA CYS A 276 10.03 24.53 -25.89
C CYS A 276 10.47 24.79 -27.33
N ASN A 277 10.08 23.92 -28.26
CA ASN A 277 10.29 24.17 -29.69
C ASN A 277 9.29 25.23 -30.15
N ARG A 278 9.76 26.49 -30.25
CA ARG A 278 8.94 27.64 -30.67
C ARG A 278 8.34 27.43 -32.05
N GLU A 279 9.10 26.89 -33.00
CA GLU A 279 8.62 26.67 -34.37
C GLU A 279 7.48 25.64 -34.41
N ALA A 280 7.56 24.58 -33.60
CA ALA A 280 6.47 23.62 -33.45
C ALA A 280 5.24 24.25 -32.77
N GLY A 281 5.44 25.11 -31.78
CA GLY A 281 4.37 25.87 -31.14
C GLY A 281 3.67 26.82 -32.11
N GLU A 282 4.43 27.55 -32.91
CA GLU A 282 3.90 28.45 -33.95
C GLU A 282 3.14 27.67 -35.03
N LYS A 283 3.65 26.53 -35.50
CA LYS A 283 2.94 25.64 -36.43
C LYS A 283 1.63 25.11 -35.83
N LEU A 284 1.63 24.73 -34.56
CA LEU A 284 0.42 24.27 -33.86
C LEU A 284 -0.63 25.38 -33.77
N LEU A 285 -0.20 26.61 -33.49
CA LEU A 285 -1.07 27.77 -33.30
C LEU A 285 -1.45 28.47 -34.61
N HIS A 286 -0.79 28.15 -35.73
CA HIS A 286 -0.98 28.82 -37.02
C HIS A 286 -2.44 28.85 -37.50
N ASN A 287 -3.18 27.77 -37.25
CA ASN A 287 -4.59 27.65 -37.65
C ASN A 287 -5.58 28.05 -36.54
N VAL A 288 -5.09 28.48 -35.36
CA VAL A 288 -5.94 28.96 -34.26
C VAL A 288 -6.23 30.44 -34.49
N ASN A 289 -7.29 30.69 -35.26
CA ASN A 289 -7.76 32.02 -35.65
C ASN A 289 -8.81 32.60 -34.69
N LYS A 290 -9.26 31.84 -33.69
CA LYS A 290 -10.19 32.32 -32.67
C LYS A 290 -9.44 33.03 -31.55
N THR A 291 -9.74 34.31 -31.37
CA THR A 291 -9.31 35.09 -30.21
C THR A 291 -10.47 35.31 -29.26
N LEU A 292 -10.17 35.44 -27.97
CA LEU A 292 -11.16 35.87 -26.99
C LEU A 292 -11.71 37.26 -27.36
N SER A 293 -13.02 37.44 -27.18
CA SER A 293 -13.65 38.76 -27.22
C SER A 293 -13.10 39.65 -26.10
N GLU A 294 -13.28 40.96 -26.23
CA GLU A 294 -12.81 41.91 -25.22
C GLU A 294 -13.46 41.66 -23.85
N ALA A 295 -14.72 41.22 -23.83
CA ALA A 295 -15.42 40.82 -22.61
C ALA A 295 -14.80 39.56 -21.97
N GLU A 296 -14.46 38.56 -22.78
CA GLU A 296 -13.82 37.32 -22.28
C GLU A 296 -12.39 37.55 -21.79
N LYS A 297 -11.62 38.44 -22.45
CA LYS A 297 -10.29 38.83 -21.96
C LYS A 297 -10.38 39.48 -20.59
N ARG A 298 -11.27 40.47 -20.44
CA ARG A 298 -11.52 41.14 -19.15
C ARG A 298 -11.97 40.15 -18.08
N LEU A 299 -12.75 39.14 -18.45
CA LEU A 299 -13.12 38.06 -17.53
C LEU A 299 -11.91 37.22 -17.12
N CYS A 300 -11.04 36.82 -18.05
CA CYS A 300 -9.83 36.05 -17.75
C CYS A 300 -8.82 36.81 -16.88
N ASP A 301 -8.75 38.14 -17.02
CA ASP A 301 -7.87 39.00 -16.24
C ASP A 301 -8.51 39.48 -14.91
N SER A 302 -9.78 39.15 -14.67
CA SER A 302 -10.48 39.50 -13.44
C SER A 302 -9.98 38.68 -12.24
N GLU A 303 -10.18 39.22 -11.04
CA GLU A 303 -9.80 38.51 -9.82
C GLU A 303 -10.62 37.22 -9.65
N ILE A 304 -9.93 36.14 -9.30
CA ILE A 304 -10.57 34.85 -9.04
C ILE A 304 -11.46 34.97 -7.80
N THR A 305 -12.74 34.69 -7.97
CA THR A 305 -13.75 34.79 -6.91
C THR A 305 -13.76 33.56 -5.99
N LYS A 306 -14.26 33.73 -4.76
CA LYS A 306 -14.49 32.63 -3.80
C LYS A 306 -15.39 31.54 -4.39
N ASP A 307 -16.42 31.93 -5.14
CA ASP A 307 -17.36 31.01 -5.79
C ASP A 307 -16.72 30.18 -6.90
N GLU A 308 -15.83 30.77 -7.70
CA GLU A 308 -15.08 30.05 -8.72
C GLU A 308 -14.14 29.02 -8.09
N ILE A 309 -13.43 29.39 -7.03
CA ILE A 309 -12.58 28.47 -6.26
C ILE A 309 -13.43 27.32 -5.72
N PHE A 310 -14.58 27.63 -5.12
CA PHE A 310 -15.46 26.62 -4.55
C PHE A 310 -16.04 25.67 -5.60
N LYS A 311 -16.51 26.21 -6.74
CA LYS A 311 -16.98 25.42 -7.89
C LYS A 311 -15.87 24.54 -8.43
N ALA A 312 -14.66 25.08 -8.62
CA ALA A 312 -13.50 24.32 -9.10
C ALA A 312 -13.17 23.17 -8.13
N ILE A 313 -13.13 23.41 -6.82
CA ILE A 313 -12.88 22.38 -5.80
C ILE A 313 -13.95 21.28 -5.84
N LYS A 314 -15.22 21.63 -6.06
CA LYS A 314 -16.31 20.65 -6.20
C LYS A 314 -16.22 19.83 -7.49
N LEU A 315 -15.82 20.46 -8.60
CA LEU A 315 -15.70 19.84 -9.92
C LEU A 315 -14.44 18.98 -10.08
N MET A 316 -13.42 19.18 -9.25
CA MET A 316 -12.23 18.32 -9.24
C MET A 316 -12.63 16.86 -8.97
N LYS A 317 -12.63 16.01 -10.02
CA LYS A 317 -12.85 14.55 -9.94
C LYS A 317 -12.09 13.98 -8.74
N ARG A 318 -12.68 13.09 -7.94
CA ARG A 318 -11.97 12.38 -6.86
C ARG A 318 -10.77 11.61 -7.44
N ILE A 319 -9.61 12.26 -7.51
CA ILE A 319 -8.38 11.64 -8.00
C ILE A 319 -8.02 10.52 -7.01
N ASN A 320 -8.17 9.27 -7.45
CA ASN A 320 -7.78 8.06 -6.71
C ASN A 320 -6.26 7.78 -6.78
N HIS A 321 -5.43 8.79 -7.05
CA HIS A 321 -3.97 8.60 -7.14
C HIS A 321 -3.28 8.65 -5.78
N GLN A 322 -2.32 7.73 -5.65
CA GLN A 322 -1.32 7.70 -4.59
C GLN A 322 -0.20 8.69 -4.96
N GLY A 323 -0.14 9.84 -4.28
CA GLY A 323 0.99 10.77 -4.44
C GLY A 323 0.63 12.19 -4.03
N ARG A 324 1.40 12.74 -3.07
CA ARG A 324 1.57 14.13 -2.57
C ARG A 324 0.41 15.14 -2.47
N TRP A 325 -0.70 14.97 -3.18
CA TRP A 325 -1.76 15.98 -3.34
C TRP A 325 -3.00 15.72 -2.47
N HIS A 326 -3.00 14.67 -1.65
CA HIS A 326 -4.13 14.42 -0.75
C HIS A 326 -4.26 15.49 0.35
N ASN A 327 -3.14 16.13 0.73
CA ASN A 327 -3.14 17.15 1.78
C ASN A 327 -3.67 18.51 1.30
N CYS A 328 -3.53 18.85 0.00
CA CYS A 328 -4.06 20.10 -0.54
C CYS A 328 -5.60 20.16 -0.54
N ARG A 329 -6.30 19.01 -0.61
CA ARG A 329 -7.76 18.96 -0.68
C ARG A 329 -8.50 19.32 0.60
N ILE A 330 -7.94 18.95 1.75
CA ILE A 330 -8.54 19.28 3.05
C ILE A 330 -8.26 20.74 3.35
N LEU A 331 -7.03 21.17 3.07
CA LEU A 331 -6.63 22.56 3.19
C LEU A 331 -7.49 23.48 2.32
N SER A 332 -7.72 23.14 1.05
CA SER A 332 -8.58 23.95 0.18
C SER A 332 -10.05 23.99 0.63
N ARG A 333 -10.54 23.03 1.42
CA ARG A 333 -11.90 23.08 1.99
C ARG A 333 -11.99 23.89 3.28
N VAL A 334 -10.89 23.98 4.03
CA VAL A 334 -10.83 24.69 5.30
C VAL A 334 -10.40 26.16 5.11
N LEU A 335 -9.63 26.47 4.06
CA LEU A 335 -9.03 27.79 3.83
C LEU A 335 -9.86 28.72 2.94
N VAL A 336 -11.02 28.28 2.41
CA VAL A 336 -11.93 29.12 1.60
C VAL A 336 -12.75 30.08 2.46
N PHE A 337 -12.68 29.94 3.78
CA PHE A 337 -13.32 30.85 4.72
C PHE A 337 -12.23 31.70 5.40
N ASP A 338 -12.43 33.02 5.39
CA ASP A 338 -11.62 34.05 6.06
C ASP A 338 -10.40 34.64 5.33
N THR A 339 -10.54 34.97 4.04
CA THR A 339 -9.89 36.18 3.50
C THR A 339 -10.95 37.22 3.17
N GLU A 340 -11.37 37.92 4.23
CA GLU A 340 -11.65 39.35 4.28
C GLU A 340 -10.82 39.91 5.43
#